data_AF-E9T0D2-F1
#
_entry.id   AF-E9T0D2-F1
#
_cell.length_a   1.000
_cell.length_b   1.000
_cell.length_c   1.000
_cell.angle_alpha   90.00
_cell.angle_beta   90.00
_cell.angle_gamma   90.00
#
_symmetry.space_group_name_H-M   'P 1'
#
loop_
_entity.id
_entity.type
_entity.pdbx_description
1 polymer ?
#
loop_
_entity_poly.entity_id
_entity_poly.type
_entity_poly.pdbx_seq_one_letter_code
_entity_poly.pdbx_strand_id
1 'polypeptide(L)'
;MSRIIVAVLVVAALLGTGFAFYRALSDVAQTSTERPLADDVATVRGRTVTCVELLPDSCSFDMQFAFDRWGDGLNAYVASDLGPWGRGVSDASAAKLGLQACNLSSIPGQTYLEFERVARADYPDANTSQLYPFWDQARRILCPAG
;
A
#
# COMPACT_ATOMS: atom_id res chain seq x y z
N MET A 1 -55.93 17.27 -29.04
CA MET A 1 -54.62 17.95 -28.92
C MET A 1 -54.16 18.11 -27.47
N SER A 2 -54.99 18.58 -26.54
CA SER A 2 -54.57 18.78 -25.12
C SER A 2 -54.05 17.54 -24.39
N ARG A 3 -54.58 16.34 -24.68
CA ARG A 3 -54.10 15.09 -24.05
C ARG A 3 -52.67 14.68 -24.45
N ILE A 4 -52.26 15.03 -25.68
CA ILE A 4 -50.93 14.70 -26.20
C ILE A 4 -49.90 15.67 -25.60
N ILE A 5 -50.25 16.94 -25.46
CA ILE A 5 -49.39 17.97 -24.85
C ILE A 5 -49.12 17.65 -23.37
N VAL A 6 -50.16 17.22 -22.63
CA VAL A 6 -50.00 16.80 -21.22
C VAL A 6 -49.10 15.57 -21.10
N ALA A 7 -49.25 14.57 -21.98
CA ALA A 7 -48.40 13.38 -21.96
C ALA A 7 -46.92 13.71 -22.23
N VAL A 8 -46.64 14.59 -23.19
CA VAL A 8 -45.26 15.02 -23.50
C VAL A 8 -44.63 15.78 -22.33
N LEU A 9 -45.38 16.66 -21.66
CA LEU A 9 -44.90 17.40 -20.50
C LEU A 9 -44.58 16.47 -19.31
N VAL A 10 -45.39 15.44 -19.09
CA VAL A 10 -45.15 14.46 -18.01
C VAL A 10 -43.89 13.64 -18.29
N VAL A 11 -43.69 13.19 -19.54
CA VAL A 11 -42.50 12.43 -19.93
C VAL A 11 -41.24 13.30 -19.84
N ALA A 12 -41.30 14.55 -20.29
CA ALA A 12 -40.18 15.48 -20.18
C ALA A 12 -39.83 15.80 -18.72
N ALA A 13 -40.84 15.96 -17.85
CA ALA A 13 -40.65 16.19 -16.43
C ALA A 13 -39.99 14.98 -15.74
N LEU A 14 -40.42 13.75 -16.06
CA LEU A 14 -39.86 12.50 -15.52
C LEU A 14 -38.42 12.25 -16.00
N LEU A 15 -38.15 12.50 -17.28
CA LEU A 15 -36.79 12.40 -17.82
C LEU A 15 -35.86 13.46 -17.23
N GLY A 16 -36.35 14.69 -17.04
CA GLY A 16 -35.60 15.77 -16.41
C GLY A 16 -35.28 15.49 -14.94
N THR A 17 -36.23 14.95 -14.17
CA THR A 17 -36.00 14.57 -12.77
C THR A 17 -35.07 13.38 -12.65
N GLY A 18 -35.21 12.36 -13.48
CA GLY A 18 -34.29 11.21 -13.50
C GLY A 18 -32.87 11.61 -13.85
N PHE A 19 -32.69 12.51 -14.82
CA PHE A 19 -31.37 13.00 -15.23
C PHE A 19 -30.72 13.91 -14.17
N ALA A 20 -31.50 14.79 -13.53
CA ALA A 20 -31.01 15.63 -12.44
C ALA A 20 -30.63 14.79 -11.20
N PHE A 21 -31.43 13.77 -10.88
CA PHE A 21 -31.15 12.85 -9.78
C PHE A 21 -29.91 11.98 -10.05
N TYR A 22 -29.77 11.47 -11.28
CA TYR A 22 -28.57 10.74 -11.70
C TYR A 22 -27.31 11.62 -11.65
N ARG A 23 -27.40 12.88 -12.09
CA ARG A 23 -26.31 13.86 -11.97
C ARG A 23 -25.95 14.16 -10.52
N ALA A 24 -26.94 14.40 -9.66
CA ALA A 24 -26.70 14.65 -8.24
C ALA A 24 -26.05 13.45 -7.55
N LEU A 25 -26.49 12.22 -7.84
CA LEU A 25 -25.83 11.01 -7.34
C LEU A 25 -24.41 10.82 -7.91
N SER A 26 -24.18 11.21 -9.16
CA SER A 26 -22.85 11.15 -9.79
C SER A 26 -21.89 12.17 -9.19
N ASP A 27 -22.33 13.39 -8.90
CA ASP A 27 -21.53 14.43 -8.22
C ASP A 27 -21.19 14.03 -6.77
N VAL A 28 -22.13 13.36 -6.09
CA VAL A 28 -21.88 12.79 -4.73
C VAL A 28 -20.93 11.59 -4.78
N ALA A 29 -20.95 10.79 -5.85
CA ALA A 29 -19.98 9.71 -6.05
C ALA A 29 -18.60 10.22 -6.48
N GLN A 30 -18.53 11.40 -7.10
CA GLN A 30 -17.29 12.06 -7.53
C GLN A 30 -16.64 12.94 -6.48
N THR A 31 -17.21 13.03 -5.27
CA THR A 31 -16.41 13.42 -4.11
C THR A 31 -15.52 12.23 -3.78
N SER A 32 -14.46 12.09 -4.58
CA SER A 32 -13.30 11.29 -4.29
C SER A 32 -12.93 11.60 -2.84
N THR A 33 -13.28 10.66 -1.96
CA THR A 33 -12.74 10.59 -0.62
C THR A 33 -11.31 10.12 -0.81
N GLU A 34 -10.48 11.00 -1.37
CA GLU A 34 -9.04 10.85 -1.42
C GLU A 34 -8.62 10.98 0.04
N ARG A 35 -8.76 9.89 0.79
CA ARG A 35 -8.25 9.81 2.15
C ARG A 35 -6.75 10.07 1.99
N PRO A 36 -6.23 11.21 2.47
CA PRO A 36 -4.80 11.44 2.39
C PRO A 36 -4.11 10.26 3.08
N LEU A 37 -3.03 9.72 2.48
CA LEU A 37 -2.21 8.76 3.21
C LEU A 37 -1.80 9.38 4.52
N ALA A 38 -1.81 8.56 5.57
CA ALA A 38 -1.25 9.01 6.83
C ALA A 38 0.25 9.26 6.61
N ASP A 39 0.79 10.28 7.27
CA ASP A 39 2.24 10.46 7.36
C ASP A 39 2.67 9.94 8.72
N ASP A 40 2.49 8.64 8.92
CA ASP A 40 2.72 8.01 10.22
C ASP A 40 4.23 7.98 10.52
N VAL A 41 4.54 7.87 11.80
CA VAL A 41 5.92 7.73 12.29
C VAL A 41 6.12 6.33 12.84
N ALA A 42 7.25 5.71 12.50
CA ALA A 42 7.65 4.41 13.03
C ALA A 42 8.92 4.54 13.86
N THR A 43 9.11 3.61 14.80
CA THR A 43 10.40 3.47 15.47
C THR A 43 11.27 2.48 14.70
N VAL A 44 12.50 2.85 14.39
CA VAL A 44 13.51 1.99 13.77
C VAL A 44 14.81 2.16 14.55
N ARG A 45 15.32 1.08 15.17
CA ARG A 45 16.48 1.10 16.08
C ARG A 45 16.36 2.16 17.18
N GLY A 46 15.16 2.33 17.75
CA GLY A 46 14.89 3.31 18.80
C GLY A 46 14.82 4.77 18.33
N ARG A 47 14.92 5.04 17.02
CA ARG A 47 14.68 6.37 16.44
C ARG A 47 13.29 6.44 15.82
N THR A 48 12.53 7.47 16.16
CA THR A 48 11.27 7.79 15.47
C THR A 48 11.59 8.45 14.12
N VAL A 49 11.03 7.92 13.05
CA VAL A 49 11.26 8.37 11.66
C VAL A 49 9.97 8.29 10.85
N THR A 50 9.83 9.12 9.82
CA THR A 50 8.79 8.95 8.77
C THR A 50 9.29 8.05 7.63
N CYS A 51 8.40 7.66 6.71
CA CYS A 51 8.79 6.92 5.52
C CYS A 51 9.80 7.69 4.65
N VAL A 52 9.60 9.01 4.46
CA VAL A 52 10.51 9.85 3.67
C VAL A 52 11.89 9.99 4.34
N GLU A 53 11.93 10.07 5.67
CA GLU A 53 13.20 10.13 6.41
C GLU A 53 13.97 8.81 6.35
N LEU A 54 13.27 7.68 6.41
CA LEU A 54 13.87 6.35 6.37
C LEU A 54 14.28 5.95 4.94
N LEU A 55 13.47 6.30 3.94
CA LEU A 55 13.54 5.85 2.56
C LEU A 55 13.43 7.05 1.58
N PRO A 56 14.37 8.03 1.61
CA PRO A 56 14.22 9.30 0.88
C PRO A 56 14.02 9.12 -0.63
N ASP A 57 14.71 8.15 -1.23
CA ASP A 57 14.63 7.89 -2.68
C ASP A 57 13.63 6.80 -3.06
N SER A 58 12.95 6.18 -2.08
CA SER A 58 12.08 5.03 -2.32
C SER A 58 10.74 5.04 -1.57
N CYS A 59 10.41 6.14 -0.89
CA CYS A 59 9.10 6.34 -0.27
C CYS A 59 8.05 6.72 -1.36
N SER A 60 7.72 5.75 -2.21
CA SER A 60 6.59 5.85 -3.14
C SER A 60 5.26 5.73 -2.39
N PHE A 61 4.14 5.99 -3.08
CA PHE A 61 2.79 5.79 -2.52
C PHE A 61 2.60 4.40 -1.91
N ASP A 62 2.98 3.34 -2.63
CA ASP A 62 2.87 1.96 -2.13
C ASP A 62 3.77 1.72 -0.91
N MET A 63 4.92 2.39 -0.86
CA MET A 63 5.85 2.29 0.27
C MET A 63 5.33 3.03 1.50
N GLN A 64 4.78 4.23 1.33
CA GLN A 64 4.10 4.96 2.40
C GLN A 64 2.94 4.14 2.93
N PHE A 65 2.10 3.56 2.05
CA PHE A 65 0.98 2.72 2.48
C PHE A 65 1.45 1.50 3.29
N ALA A 66 2.52 0.83 2.85
CA ALA A 66 3.11 -0.27 3.60
C ALA A 66 3.69 0.20 4.95
N PHE A 67 4.34 1.36 4.96
CA PHE A 67 4.91 1.97 6.14
C PHE A 67 3.85 2.33 7.17
N ASP A 68 2.77 3.00 6.78
CA ASP A 68 1.65 3.33 7.67
C ASP A 68 1.03 2.06 8.26
N ARG A 69 0.92 1.01 7.43
CA ARG A 69 0.26 -0.23 7.82
C ARG A 69 1.08 -1.10 8.76
N TRP A 70 2.40 -1.15 8.59
CA TRP A 70 3.28 -2.10 9.30
C TRP A 70 4.46 -1.45 10.02
N GLY A 71 4.57 -0.12 9.98
CA GLY A 71 5.71 0.64 10.50
C GLY A 71 6.02 0.34 11.97
N ASP A 72 5.00 0.14 12.79
CA ASP A 72 5.14 -0.18 14.22
C ASP A 72 6.02 -1.42 14.49
N GLY A 73 6.02 -2.40 13.57
CA GLY A 73 6.82 -3.62 13.69
C GLY A 73 8.27 -3.47 13.23
N LEU A 74 8.64 -2.36 12.59
CA LEU A 74 9.95 -2.19 11.96
C LEU A 74 11.08 -2.28 12.99
N ASN A 75 10.94 -1.70 14.19
CA ASN A 75 11.97 -1.76 15.21
C ASN A 75 12.37 -3.20 15.57
N ALA A 76 11.38 -4.08 15.73
CA ALA A 76 11.59 -5.48 16.07
C ALA A 76 12.13 -6.26 14.87
N TYR A 77 11.60 -5.99 13.67
CA TYR A 77 12.00 -6.66 12.44
C TYR A 77 13.46 -6.36 12.05
N VAL A 78 13.90 -5.10 12.06
CA VAL A 78 15.31 -4.76 11.71
C VAL A 78 16.31 -5.25 12.76
N ALA A 79 15.85 -5.54 13.97
CA ALA A 79 16.66 -6.14 15.03
C ALA A 79 16.69 -7.68 14.97
N SER A 80 15.87 -8.30 14.13
CA SER A 80 15.80 -9.76 13.97
C SER A 80 16.99 -10.32 13.18
N ASP A 81 17.13 -11.65 13.19
CA ASP A 81 18.14 -12.31 12.36
C ASP A 81 17.67 -12.39 10.89
N LEU A 82 18.17 -11.44 10.10
CA LEU A 82 17.97 -11.37 8.64
C LEU A 82 19.03 -12.18 7.86
N GLY A 83 19.71 -13.10 8.54
CA GLY A 83 20.72 -13.97 7.99
C GLY A 83 22.09 -13.32 7.80
N PRO A 84 23.11 -14.09 7.39
CA PRO A 84 24.48 -13.62 7.32
C PRO A 84 24.69 -12.42 6.39
N TRP A 85 23.96 -12.37 5.26
CA TRP A 85 24.01 -11.28 4.30
C TRP A 85 23.33 -10.02 4.85
N GLY A 86 22.21 -10.17 5.57
CA GLY A 86 21.49 -9.05 6.18
C GLY A 86 22.31 -8.25 7.21
N ARG A 87 23.36 -8.82 7.80
CA ARG A 87 24.30 -8.09 8.68
C ARG A 87 25.05 -6.95 7.98
N GLY A 88 25.20 -7.01 6.67
CA GLY A 88 25.81 -5.96 5.86
C GLY A 88 24.79 -4.99 5.23
N VAL A 89 23.49 -5.20 5.47
CA VAL A 89 22.40 -4.41 4.91
C VAL A 89 22.04 -3.30 5.90
N SER A 90 21.85 -2.07 5.40
CA SER A 90 21.46 -0.94 6.25
C SER A 90 20.06 -1.16 6.84
N ASP A 91 19.75 -0.53 7.99
CA ASP A 91 18.41 -0.65 8.58
C ASP A 91 17.31 -0.14 7.62
N ALA A 92 17.59 0.94 6.86
CA ALA A 92 16.69 1.46 5.83
C ALA A 92 16.45 0.43 4.72
N SER A 93 17.52 -0.17 4.19
CA SER A 93 17.45 -1.24 3.20
C SER A 93 16.67 -2.45 3.71
N ALA A 94 16.91 -2.85 4.96
CA ALA A 94 16.21 -3.95 5.59
C ALA A 94 14.72 -3.65 5.73
N ALA A 95 14.37 -2.47 6.25
CA ALA A 95 13.00 -1.99 6.37
C ALA A 95 12.29 -1.98 5.01
N LYS A 96 12.92 -1.46 3.95
CA LYS A 96 12.39 -1.50 2.58
C LYS A 96 12.05 -2.92 2.14
N LEU A 97 12.98 -3.86 2.28
CA LEU A 97 12.77 -5.27 1.92
C LEU A 97 11.63 -5.89 2.74
N GLY A 98 11.54 -5.57 4.03
CA GLY A 98 10.47 -6.06 4.91
C GLY A 98 9.08 -5.53 4.50
N LEU A 99 8.98 -4.23 4.24
CA LEU A 99 7.74 -3.59 3.80
C LEU A 99 7.30 -4.10 2.43
N GLN A 100 8.24 -4.30 1.49
CA GLN A 100 7.96 -4.94 0.20
C GLN A 100 7.46 -6.37 0.37
N ALA A 101 8.09 -7.16 1.25
CA ALA A 101 7.66 -8.52 1.55
C ALA A 101 6.24 -8.54 2.13
N CYS A 102 5.91 -7.62 3.03
CA CYS A 102 4.57 -7.51 3.60
C CYS A 102 3.52 -7.08 2.59
N ASN A 103 3.82 -6.06 1.78
CA ASN A 103 2.92 -5.60 0.74
C ASN A 103 2.59 -6.73 -0.24
N LEU A 104 3.61 -7.46 -0.72
CA LEU A 104 3.42 -8.60 -1.60
C LEU A 104 2.68 -9.76 -0.90
N SER A 105 3.05 -10.10 0.33
CA SER A 105 2.39 -11.18 1.09
C SER A 105 0.91 -10.93 1.35
N SER A 106 0.48 -9.66 1.36
CA SER A 106 -0.92 -9.29 1.55
C SER A 106 -1.79 -9.53 0.30
N ILE A 107 -1.17 -9.74 -0.86
CA ILE A 107 -1.86 -9.95 -2.13
C ILE A 107 -2.05 -11.47 -2.35
N PRO A 108 -3.29 -11.95 -2.55
CA PRO A 108 -3.55 -13.37 -2.80
C PRO A 108 -2.77 -13.91 -4.00
N GLY A 109 -2.12 -15.06 -3.81
CA GLY A 109 -1.35 -15.75 -4.86
C GLY A 109 0.08 -15.26 -5.03
N GLN A 110 0.50 -14.18 -4.36
CA GLN A 110 1.90 -13.78 -4.33
C GLN A 110 2.71 -14.70 -3.40
N THR A 111 3.92 -15.00 -3.82
CA THR A 111 4.85 -15.87 -3.13
C THR A 111 6.20 -15.19 -2.95
N TYR A 112 7.13 -15.92 -2.36
CA TYR A 112 8.51 -15.52 -2.25
C TYR A 112 9.15 -15.18 -3.62
N LEU A 113 8.73 -15.84 -4.71
CA LEU A 113 9.31 -15.60 -6.04
C LEU A 113 9.05 -14.17 -6.54
N GLU A 114 7.88 -13.62 -6.22
CA GLU A 114 7.53 -12.26 -6.59
C GLU A 114 8.26 -11.22 -5.74
N PHE A 115 8.48 -11.54 -4.47
CA PHE A 115 9.38 -10.75 -3.62
C PHE A 115 10.82 -10.78 -4.14
N GLU A 116 11.37 -11.94 -4.46
CA GLU A 116 12.73 -12.07 -4.99
C GLU A 116 12.89 -11.23 -6.27
N ARG A 117 11.90 -11.27 -7.16
CA ARG A 117 11.90 -10.45 -8.38
C ARG A 117 11.97 -8.94 -8.08
N VAL A 118 11.19 -8.45 -7.12
CA VAL A 118 11.18 -7.03 -6.74
C VAL A 118 12.48 -6.65 -6.02
N ALA A 119 12.91 -7.46 -5.05
CA ALA A 119 14.13 -7.23 -4.29
C ALA A 119 15.39 -7.20 -5.18
N ARG A 120 15.44 -8.05 -6.21
CA ARG A 120 16.56 -8.07 -7.17
C ARG A 120 16.67 -6.83 -8.06
N ALA A 121 15.64 -5.98 -8.13
CA ALA A 121 15.75 -4.70 -8.83
C ALA A 121 16.73 -3.76 -8.09
N ASP A 122 16.73 -3.80 -6.75
CA ASP A 122 17.65 -3.04 -5.91
C ASP A 122 18.94 -3.81 -5.60
N TYR A 123 18.86 -5.15 -5.54
CA TYR A 123 19.97 -6.03 -5.17
C TYR A 123 20.18 -7.14 -6.23
N PRO A 124 20.68 -6.80 -7.44
CA PRO A 124 20.77 -7.75 -8.56
C PRO A 124 21.66 -8.97 -8.27
N ASP A 125 22.67 -8.77 -7.42
CA ASP A 125 23.63 -9.82 -7.02
C ASP A 125 23.12 -10.68 -5.85
N ALA A 126 22.02 -10.29 -5.18
CA ALA A 126 21.47 -11.05 -4.07
C ALA A 126 20.79 -12.33 -4.58
N ASN A 127 21.12 -13.46 -3.98
CA ASN A 127 20.53 -14.76 -4.33
C ASN A 127 19.36 -15.12 -3.42
N THR A 128 18.68 -16.21 -3.76
CA THR A 128 17.52 -16.71 -3.00
C THR A 128 17.80 -16.91 -1.51
N SER A 129 18.94 -17.50 -1.14
CA SER A 129 19.25 -17.76 0.27
C SER A 129 19.58 -16.51 1.07
N GLN A 130 19.99 -15.43 0.39
CA GLN A 130 20.23 -14.13 1.00
C GLN A 130 18.95 -13.32 1.20
N LEU A 131 17.98 -13.44 0.29
CA LEU A 131 16.73 -12.69 0.32
C LEU A 131 15.62 -13.37 1.13
N TYR A 132 15.58 -14.70 1.14
CA TYR A 132 14.55 -15.46 1.86
C TYR A 132 14.37 -15.10 3.35
N PRO A 133 15.44 -14.85 4.13
CA PRO A 133 15.29 -14.43 5.53
C PRO A 133 14.47 -13.14 5.71
N PHE A 134 14.57 -12.17 4.79
CA PHE A 134 13.78 -10.93 4.85
C PHE A 134 12.30 -11.23 4.66
N TRP A 135 11.96 -12.06 3.68
CA TRP A 135 10.59 -12.50 3.44
C TRP A 135 10.00 -13.29 4.61
N ASP A 136 10.74 -14.27 5.13
CA ASP A 136 10.28 -15.11 6.24
C ASP A 136 10.10 -14.30 7.52
N GLN A 137 11.09 -13.47 7.89
CA GLN A 137 10.99 -12.64 9.11
C GLN A 137 9.94 -11.54 8.98
N ALA A 138 9.76 -10.93 7.81
CA ALA A 138 8.70 -9.93 7.61
C ALA A 138 7.33 -10.55 7.90
N ARG A 139 7.04 -11.73 7.35
CA ARG A 139 5.78 -12.44 7.57
C ARG A 139 5.59 -12.99 8.99
N ARG A 140 6.65 -13.11 9.78
CA ARG A 140 6.56 -13.57 11.18
C ARG A 140 6.43 -12.41 12.16
N ILE A 141 7.14 -11.31 11.91
CA ILE A 141 7.32 -10.20 12.86
C ILE A 141 6.55 -8.97 12.42
N LEU A 142 6.74 -8.56 11.16
CA LEU A 142 6.27 -7.26 10.66
C LEU A 142 4.79 -7.31 10.22
N CYS A 143 4.41 -8.39 9.53
CA CYS A 143 3.07 -8.65 9.04
C CYS A 143 2.68 -10.12 9.26
N PRO A 144 2.60 -10.58 10.52
CA PRO A 144 1.98 -11.87 10.81
C PRO A 144 0.60 -11.90 10.18
N ALA A 145 0.27 -13.01 9.50
CA ALA A 145 -1.03 -13.18 8.87
C ALA A 145 -2.15 -12.77 9.85
N GLY A 146 -2.92 -11.74 9.49
CA GLY A 146 -4.17 -11.40 10.17
C GLY A 146 -5.26 -12.39 9.80
#